data_AF-A0A6L7G6A1-F1
#
_entry.id   AF-A0A6L7G6A1-F1
#
_cell.length_a   1.000
_cell.length_b   1.000
_cell.length_c   1.000
_cell.angle_alpha   90.00
_cell.angle_beta   90.00
_cell.angle_gamma   90.00
#
_symmetry.space_group_name_H-M   'P 1'
#
loop_
_entity.id
_entity.type
_entity.pdbx_description
1 polymer ?
#
loop_
_entity_poly.entity_id
_entity_poly.type
_entity_poly.pdbx_seq_one_letter_code
_entity_poly.pdbx_strand_id
1 'polypeptide(L)'
;MMVSLPGRLGKAELEALEAAVDVERRVHAGDDFTAKKRIAGDFDHILAGFTGNGVLMAMLQNVLTRLSLVNALYDREQGCGRGVAQHEAIVGHLKSGDFDSAHAAMAAHLDEMESSIAYEGVDGEKDVFLAILERMTAKG
;
A
#
# COMPACT_ATOMS: atom_id res chain seq x y z
N MET A 1 -5.78 7.07 6.46
CA MET A 1 -6.66 6.29 5.55
C MET A 1 -7.82 5.65 6.30
N MET A 2 -7.57 4.76 7.27
CA MET A 2 -8.65 3.97 7.90
C MET A 2 -9.65 4.77 8.75
N VAL A 3 -9.19 5.86 9.40
CA VAL A 3 -10.04 6.76 10.21
C VAL A 3 -11.13 7.46 9.39
N SER A 4 -11.00 7.50 8.07
CA SER A 4 -11.95 8.15 7.16
C SER A 4 -12.85 7.16 6.42
N LEU A 5 -12.68 5.85 6.64
CA LEU A 5 -13.61 4.87 6.07
C LEU A 5 -14.98 5.03 6.74
N PRO A 6 -16.08 4.88 6.00
CA PRO A 6 -17.36 4.66 6.63
C PRO A 6 -17.21 3.43 7.53
N GLY A 7 -17.70 3.50 8.77
CA GLY A 7 -17.62 2.41 9.76
C GLY A 7 -18.31 1.10 9.34
N ARG A 8 -18.68 0.97 8.06
CA ARG A 8 -18.99 -0.27 7.36
C ARG A 8 -18.70 -0.11 5.87
N LEU A 9 -17.93 -1.06 5.31
CA LEU A 9 -17.86 -1.28 3.87
C LEU A 9 -19.03 -2.18 3.42
N GLY A 10 -19.60 -1.87 2.28
CA GLY A 10 -20.58 -2.68 1.58
C GLY A 10 -19.94 -3.89 0.91
N LYS A 11 -20.79 -4.84 0.49
CA LYS A 11 -20.36 -6.09 -0.14
C LYS A 11 -19.46 -5.87 -1.37
N ALA A 12 -19.81 -4.90 -2.22
CA ALA A 12 -19.05 -4.62 -3.43
C ALA A 12 -17.63 -4.08 -3.15
N GLU A 13 -17.47 -3.30 -2.08
CA GLU A 13 -16.18 -2.72 -1.69
C GLU A 13 -15.27 -3.82 -1.13
N LEU A 14 -15.82 -4.73 -0.32
CA LEU A 14 -15.11 -5.90 0.19
C LEU A 14 -14.69 -6.84 -0.96
N GLU A 15 -15.60 -7.11 -1.91
CA GLU A 15 -15.29 -7.92 -3.11
C GLU A 15 -14.18 -7.29 -3.97
N ALA A 16 -14.15 -5.96 -4.08
CA ALA A 16 -13.09 -5.26 -4.80
C ALA A 16 -11.72 -5.39 -4.10
N LEU A 17 -11.68 -5.31 -2.77
CA LEU A 17 -10.44 -5.51 -2.01
C LEU A 17 -9.94 -6.95 -2.13
N GLU A 18 -10.83 -7.93 -2.03
CA GLU A 18 -10.48 -9.35 -2.21
C GLU A 18 -9.93 -9.63 -3.60
N ALA A 19 -10.56 -9.08 -4.64
CA ALA A 19 -10.08 -9.19 -6.00
C ALA A 19 -8.68 -8.58 -6.18
N ALA A 20 -8.40 -7.46 -5.51
CA ALA A 20 -7.08 -6.83 -5.52
C ALA A 20 -6.02 -7.75 -4.91
N VAL A 21 -6.28 -8.29 -3.72
CA VAL A 21 -5.38 -9.24 -3.03
C VAL A 21 -5.14 -10.49 -3.89
N ASP A 22 -6.15 -10.99 -4.58
CA ASP A 22 -6.01 -12.15 -5.48
C ASP A 22 -5.19 -11.84 -6.74
N VAL A 23 -5.27 -10.62 -7.27
CA VAL A 23 -4.37 -10.17 -8.34
C VAL A 23 -2.94 -10.08 -7.82
N GLU A 24 -2.74 -9.47 -6.66
CA GLU A 24 -1.42 -9.35 -6.05
C GLU A 24 -0.79 -10.71 -5.79
N ARG A 25 -1.53 -11.66 -5.21
CA ARG A 25 -1.07 -13.04 -5.00
C ARG A 25 -0.59 -13.69 -6.29
N ARG A 26 -1.37 -13.57 -7.36
CA ARG A 26 -1.06 -14.21 -8.65
C ARG A 26 0.18 -13.60 -9.30
N VAL A 27 0.30 -12.28 -9.28
CA VAL A 27 1.44 -11.57 -9.85
C VAL A 27 2.72 -11.84 -9.06
N HIS A 28 2.63 -11.84 -7.72
CA HIS A 28 3.78 -12.13 -6.86
C HIS A 28 4.26 -13.58 -6.95
N ALA A 29 3.38 -14.54 -7.28
CA ALA A 29 3.73 -15.93 -7.55
C ALA A 29 4.44 -16.16 -8.89
N GLY A 30 4.41 -15.18 -9.82
CA GLY A 30 5.13 -15.24 -11.08
C GLY A 30 6.52 -14.59 -11.02
N ASP A 31 7.26 -14.63 -12.14
CA ASP A 31 8.61 -14.06 -12.25
C ASP A 31 8.65 -12.70 -12.98
N ASP A 32 7.49 -12.16 -13.38
CA ASP A 32 7.40 -10.89 -14.08
C ASP A 32 7.55 -9.70 -13.11
N PHE A 33 8.79 -9.23 -12.96
CA PHE A 33 9.11 -8.05 -12.16
C PHE A 33 8.42 -6.77 -12.63
N THR A 34 8.09 -6.65 -13.92
CA THR A 34 7.35 -5.47 -14.43
C THR A 34 5.90 -5.52 -13.96
N ALA A 35 5.29 -6.70 -14.00
CA ALA A 35 3.95 -6.91 -13.45
C ALA A 35 3.93 -6.64 -11.93
N LYS A 36 4.92 -7.13 -11.17
CA LYS A 36 5.03 -6.87 -9.73
C LYS A 36 5.12 -5.38 -9.40
N LYS A 37 5.93 -4.62 -10.14
CA LYS A 37 6.01 -3.15 -9.97
C LYS A 37 4.70 -2.45 -10.31
N ARG A 38 3.96 -2.94 -11.30
CA ARG A 38 2.72 -2.31 -11.77
C ARG A 38 1.59 -2.39 -10.76
N ILE A 39 1.51 -3.49 -10.00
CA ILE A 39 0.46 -3.70 -9.00
C ILE A 39 0.80 -3.13 -7.62
N ALA A 40 2.01 -2.60 -7.44
CA ALA A 40 2.48 -2.10 -6.16
C ALA A 40 1.60 -0.93 -5.69
N GLY A 41 0.89 -1.12 -4.58
CA GLY A 41 0.00 -0.12 -4.00
C GLY A 41 -1.40 -0.05 -4.63
N ASP A 42 -1.78 -1.01 -5.48
CA ASP A 42 -3.14 -1.10 -6.04
C ASP A 42 -4.16 -1.38 -4.92
N PHE A 43 -3.84 -2.22 -3.93
CA PHE A 43 -4.70 -2.46 -2.78
C PHE A 43 -4.96 -1.17 -1.99
N ASP A 44 -3.90 -0.45 -1.61
CA ASP A 44 -4.01 0.82 -0.87
C ASP A 44 -4.82 1.86 -1.66
N HIS A 45 -4.61 1.91 -2.97
CA HIS A 45 -5.34 2.80 -3.86
C HIS A 45 -6.84 2.53 -3.84
N ILE A 46 -7.24 1.25 -3.91
CA ILE A 46 -8.64 0.82 -3.87
C ILE A 46 -9.25 1.13 -2.50
N LEU A 47 -8.57 0.76 -1.41
CA LEU A 47 -9.06 0.98 -0.05
C LEU A 47 -9.27 2.47 0.24
N ALA A 48 -8.30 3.30 -0.13
CA ALA A 48 -8.40 4.74 0.06
C ALA A 48 -9.58 5.34 -0.70
N GLY A 49 -9.93 4.79 -1.87
CA GLY A 49 -11.07 5.21 -2.68
C GLY A 49 -12.41 5.16 -1.95
N PHE A 50 -12.52 4.35 -0.89
CA PHE A 50 -13.74 4.19 -0.10
C PHE A 50 -13.88 5.21 1.04
N THR A 51 -12.88 6.07 1.28
CA THR A 51 -12.88 7.05 2.38
C THR A 51 -13.77 8.28 2.14
N GLY A 52 -14.34 8.45 0.95
CA GLY A 52 -15.29 9.51 0.63
C GLY A 52 -14.75 10.96 0.62
N ASN A 53 -13.47 11.19 0.95
CA ASN A 53 -12.83 12.51 0.95
C ASN A 53 -11.84 12.64 -0.22
N GLY A 54 -12.32 13.11 -1.37
CA GLY A 54 -11.57 13.15 -2.63
C GLY A 54 -10.25 13.93 -2.62
N VAL A 55 -10.09 14.94 -1.75
CA VAL A 55 -8.85 15.73 -1.65
C VAL A 55 -7.80 15.00 -0.82
N LEU A 56 -8.21 14.51 0.35
CA LEU A 56 -7.35 13.69 1.22
C LEU A 56 -6.93 12.40 0.51
N MET A 57 -7.86 11.84 -0.28
CA MET A 57 -7.64 10.73 -1.19
C MET A 57 -6.48 11.02 -2.15
N ALA A 58 -6.58 12.04 -3.02
CA ALA A 58 -5.56 12.32 -4.02
C ALA A 58 -4.14 12.53 -3.44
N MET A 59 -4.06 13.06 -2.21
CA MET A 59 -2.80 13.24 -1.47
C MET A 59 -2.25 11.91 -0.93
N LEU A 60 -3.07 11.14 -0.19
CA LEU A 60 -2.67 9.84 0.34
C LEU A 60 -2.36 8.83 -0.77
N GLN A 61 -3.12 8.84 -1.86
CA GLN A 61 -2.85 8.02 -3.06
C GLN A 61 -1.45 8.25 -3.59
N ASN A 62 -1.07 9.52 -3.77
CA ASN A 62 0.25 9.85 -4.30
C ASN A 62 1.37 9.39 -3.37
N VAL A 63 1.17 9.42 -2.06
CA VAL A 63 2.18 9.02 -1.08
C VAL A 63 2.25 7.49 -0.97
N LEU A 64 1.12 6.82 -0.82
CA LEU A 64 1.03 5.35 -0.63
C LEU A 64 1.46 4.58 -1.87
N THR A 65 1.05 4.99 -3.07
CA THR A 65 1.50 4.36 -4.32
C THR A 65 3.01 4.51 -4.50
N ARG A 66 3.61 5.63 -4.06
CA ARG A 66 5.06 5.83 -4.16
C ARG A 66 5.84 5.03 -3.15
N LEU A 67 5.38 4.97 -1.90
CA LEU A 67 5.96 4.11 -0.88
C LEU A 67 5.90 2.64 -1.33
N SER A 68 4.76 2.20 -1.87
CA SER A 68 4.60 0.87 -2.44
C SER A 68 5.55 0.59 -3.60
N LEU A 69 5.67 1.52 -4.55
CA LEU A 69 6.56 1.35 -5.70
C LEU A 69 8.04 1.34 -5.27
N VAL A 70 8.43 2.24 -4.37
CA VAL A 70 9.79 2.30 -3.83
C VAL A 70 10.09 0.99 -3.11
N ASN A 71 9.20 0.54 -2.22
CA ASN A 71 9.35 -0.73 -1.54
C ASN A 71 9.46 -1.90 -2.54
N ALA A 72 8.64 -1.94 -3.59
CA ALA A 72 8.71 -2.98 -4.63
C ALA A 72 9.96 -2.91 -5.53
N LEU A 73 10.61 -1.75 -5.64
CA LEU A 73 11.86 -1.59 -6.40
C LEU A 73 13.07 -2.09 -5.62
N TYR A 74 13.04 -1.92 -4.30
CA TYR A 74 14.14 -2.21 -3.38
C TYR A 74 14.03 -3.60 -2.74
N ASP A 75 12.82 -4.11 -2.53
CA ASP A 75 12.57 -5.45 -1.99
C ASP A 75 12.89 -6.54 -3.04
N ARG A 76 14.17 -6.91 -3.10
CA ARG A 76 14.76 -7.65 -4.23
C ARG A 76 14.35 -9.11 -4.33
N GLU A 77 13.77 -9.77 -3.31
CA GLU A 77 13.46 -11.21 -3.42
C GLU A 77 12.58 -11.81 -2.28
N GLN A 78 12.25 -11.11 -1.18
CA GLN A 78 11.65 -11.76 0.02
C GLN A 78 10.38 -11.11 0.62
N GLY A 79 9.96 -9.90 0.24
CA GLY A 79 8.74 -9.28 0.79
C GLY A 79 7.50 -9.34 -0.12
N CYS A 80 7.64 -9.79 -1.37
CA CYS A 80 6.53 -9.99 -2.32
C CYS A 80 5.36 -10.87 -1.78
N GLY A 81 5.66 -11.90 -0.97
CA GLY A 81 4.61 -12.74 -0.34
C GLY A 81 4.06 -12.17 0.98
N ARG A 82 4.79 -11.23 1.60
CA ARG A 82 4.50 -10.67 2.92
C ARG A 82 3.40 -9.60 2.84
N GLY A 83 3.46 -8.74 1.81
CA GLY A 83 2.41 -7.75 1.52
C GLY A 83 1.04 -8.40 1.28
N VAL A 84 1.00 -9.51 0.54
CA VAL A 84 -0.24 -10.26 0.30
C VAL A 84 -0.87 -10.75 1.61
N ALA A 85 -0.07 -11.34 2.51
CA ALA A 85 -0.57 -11.81 3.81
C ALA A 85 -1.06 -10.66 4.71
N GLN A 86 -0.41 -9.50 4.66
CA GLN A 86 -0.86 -8.30 5.39
C GLN A 86 -2.18 -7.78 4.86
N HIS A 87 -2.33 -7.69 3.53
CA HIS A 87 -3.58 -7.25 2.91
C HIS A 87 -4.74 -8.22 3.18
N GLU A 88 -4.49 -9.54 3.16
CA GLU A 88 -5.48 -10.55 3.58
C GLU A 88 -5.98 -10.32 5.01
N ALA A 89 -5.06 -10.04 5.94
CA ALA A 89 -5.42 -9.77 7.34
C ALA A 89 -6.28 -8.52 7.46
N ILE A 90 -5.91 -7.43 6.77
CA ILE A 90 -6.69 -6.18 6.73
C ILE A 90 -8.10 -6.44 6.20
N VAL A 91 -8.22 -7.16 5.08
CA VAL A 91 -9.53 -7.53 4.51
C VAL A 91 -10.34 -8.40 5.47
N GLY A 92 -9.70 -9.36 6.15
CA GLY A 92 -10.35 -10.20 7.15
C GLY A 92 -10.99 -9.38 8.29
N HIS A 93 -10.24 -8.42 8.84
CA HIS A 93 -10.75 -7.51 9.87
C HIS A 93 -11.91 -6.65 9.35
N LEU A 94 -11.78 -6.07 8.15
CA LEU A 94 -12.84 -5.30 7.50
C LEU A 94 -14.13 -6.11 7.29
N LYS A 95 -14.02 -7.39 6.88
CA LYS A 95 -15.17 -8.30 6.70
C LYS A 95 -15.88 -8.61 8.03
N SER A 96 -15.12 -8.73 9.11
CA SER A 96 -15.67 -8.95 10.45
C SER A 96 -16.28 -7.69 11.08
N GLY A 97 -16.05 -6.52 10.50
CA GLY A 97 -16.44 -5.24 11.07
C GLY A 97 -15.52 -4.76 12.21
N ASP A 98 -14.37 -5.41 12.40
CA ASP A 98 -13.37 -5.02 13.38
C ASP A 98 -12.44 -3.95 12.81
N PHE A 99 -12.94 -2.71 12.78
CA PHE A 99 -12.21 -1.57 12.21
C PHE A 99 -10.98 -1.18 13.01
N ASP A 100 -10.96 -1.44 14.32
CA ASP A 100 -9.81 -1.14 15.18
C ASP A 100 -8.63 -2.06 14.83
N SER A 101 -8.89 -3.37 14.71
CA SER A 101 -7.86 -4.31 14.27
C SER A 101 -7.44 -4.08 12.81
N ALA A 102 -8.39 -3.70 11.93
CA ALA A 102 -8.05 -3.35 10.56
C ALA A 102 -7.11 -2.13 10.52
N HIS A 103 -7.38 -1.10 11.34
CA HIS A 103 -6.53 0.08 11.48
C HIS A 103 -5.14 -0.27 12.01
N ALA A 104 -5.05 -1.08 13.06
CA ALA A 104 -3.77 -1.53 13.59
C ALA A 104 -2.96 -2.32 12.54
N ALA A 105 -3.61 -3.20 11.78
CA ALA A 105 -2.97 -3.98 10.72
C ALA A 105 -2.45 -3.10 9.57
N MET A 106 -3.23 -2.08 9.17
CA MET A 106 -2.80 -1.12 8.15
C MET A 106 -1.64 -0.24 8.64
N ALA A 107 -1.66 0.20 9.89
CA ALA A 107 -0.55 0.95 10.46
C ALA A 107 0.75 0.13 10.45
N ALA A 108 0.68 -1.13 10.91
CA ALA A 108 1.82 -2.03 10.90
C ALA A 108 2.34 -2.32 9.49
N HIS A 109 1.44 -2.48 8.51
CA HIS A 109 1.81 -2.64 7.10
C HIS A 109 2.62 -1.44 6.58
N LEU A 110 2.17 -0.22 6.83
CA LEU A 110 2.85 1.00 6.40
C LEU A 110 4.20 1.20 7.12
N ASP A 111 4.25 0.93 8.43
CA ASP A 111 5.49 0.99 9.21
C ASP A 111 6.54 0.02 8.68
N GLU A 112 6.14 -1.20 8.29
CA GLU A 112 7.04 -2.17 7.67
C GLU A 112 7.57 -1.67 6.32
N MET A 113 6.70 -1.10 5.47
CA MET A 113 7.12 -0.51 4.19
C MET A 113 8.14 0.62 4.40
N GLU A 114 7.92 1.49 5.38
CA GLU A 114 8.86 2.56 5.71
C GLU A 114 10.19 2.02 6.23
N SER A 115 10.15 1.00 7.09
CA SER A 115 11.36 0.37 7.66
C SER A 115 12.23 -0.32 6.61
N SER A 116 11.62 -0.93 5.60
CA SER A 116 12.30 -1.57 4.47
C SER A 116 13.14 -0.56 3.68
N ILE A 117 12.59 0.64 3.46
CA ILE A 117 13.27 1.75 2.79
C ILE A 117 14.44 2.29 3.64
N ALA A 118 14.26 2.36 4.96
CA ALA A 118 15.30 2.85 5.87
C ALA A 118 16.52 1.92 5.94
N TYR A 119 16.33 0.61 5.82
CA TYR A 119 17.39 -0.40 5.93
C TYR A 119 18.35 -0.41 4.73
N GLU A 120 17.88 -0.06 3.53
CA GLU A 120 18.72 -0.02 2.32
C GLU A 120 19.52 1.29 2.16
N GLY A 121 19.31 2.26 3.06
CA GLY A 121 20.02 3.52 3.08
C GLY A 121 21.44 3.43 3.64
N VAL A 122 22.36 2.78 2.92
CA VAL A 122 23.81 2.94 3.08
C VAL A 122 24.34 3.87 1.95
N ASP A 123 24.47 5.14 2.32
CA ASP A 123 25.42 6.18 1.84
C ASP A 123 25.39 6.81 0.44
N GLY A 124 24.37 6.61 -0.41
CA GLY A 124 24.32 7.35 -1.70
C GLY A 124 22.94 7.72 -2.28
N GLU A 125 21.88 6.98 -1.95
CA GLU A 125 20.58 7.12 -2.62
C GLU A 125 19.52 7.88 -1.81
N LYS A 126 19.78 8.20 -0.53
CA LYS A 126 18.91 9.07 0.27
C LYS A 126 18.75 10.45 -0.38
N ASP A 127 19.80 10.96 -1.01
CA ASP A 127 19.78 12.24 -1.71
C ASP A 127 18.89 12.20 -2.96
N VAL A 128 18.80 11.05 -3.65
CA VAL A 128 17.91 10.87 -4.80
C VAL A 128 16.46 10.75 -4.34
N PHE A 129 16.20 10.03 -3.26
CA PHE A 129 14.87 9.92 -2.67
C PHE A 129 14.36 11.27 -2.15
N LEU A 130 15.17 12.02 -1.39
CA LEU A 130 14.83 13.38 -0.96
C LEU A 130 14.65 14.32 -2.14
N ALA A 131 15.54 14.26 -3.15
CA ALA A 131 15.41 15.11 -4.33
C ALA A 131 14.16 14.79 -5.16
N ILE A 132 13.72 13.54 -5.22
CA ILE A 132 12.45 13.17 -5.86
C ILE A 132 11.28 13.71 -5.05
N LEU A 133 11.28 13.57 -3.72
CA LEU A 133 10.23 14.09 -2.84
C LEU A 133 10.14 15.63 -2.86
N GLU A 134 11.27 16.33 -2.81
CA GLU A 134 11.34 17.81 -2.84
C GLU A 134 10.86 18.39 -4.17
N ARG A 135 11.28 17.78 -5.29
CA ARG A 135 10.89 18.20 -6.64
C ARG A 135 9.40 17.98 -6.92
N MET A 136 8.78 17.17 -6.08
CA MET A 136 7.38 16.80 -6.13
C MET A 136 6.49 17.67 -5.25
N THR A 137 6.97 18.13 -4.11
CA THR A 137 6.28 19.13 -3.28
C THR A 137 6.43 20.55 -3.81
N ALA A 138 7.43 20.82 -4.66
CA ALA A 138 7.67 22.13 -5.26
C ALA A 138 6.76 22.49 -6.46
N LYS A 139 5.88 21.58 -6.90
CA LYS A 139 4.81 21.88 -7.86
C LYS A 139 3.46 21.92 -7.13
N GLY A 140 3.30 22.94 -6.29
CA GLY A 140 2.02 23.42 -5.77
C GLY A 140 1.85 24.87 -6.16
#